data_AF-A0A8H6PIR3-F1
#
_entry.id   AF-A0A8H6PIR3-F1
#
_cell.length_a   1.000
_cell.length_b   1.000
_cell.length_c   1.000
_cell.angle_alpha   90.00
_cell.angle_beta   90.00
_cell.angle_gamma   90.00
#
_symmetry.space_group_name_H-M   'P 1'
#
loop_
_entity.id
_entity.type
_entity.pdbx_description
1 polymer ?
#
loop_
_entity_poly.entity_id
_entity_poly.type
_entity_poly.pdbx_seq_one_letter_code
_entity_poly.pdbx_strand_id
1 'polypeptide(L)'
;MGWGRPFAKEGCTERLKQVRESLYICNVDEAPDHFTEDVFNVCTLEVNLSAIRHDLFRNEKSSSGQEYYRVLFDIVMTPTSANILFHLEFNGASYGSVQVKY
;
A
#
# COMPACT_ATOMS: atom_id res chain seq x y z
N MET A 1 -5.42 -10.68 3.07
CA MET A 1 -6.32 -9.51 3.18
C MET A 1 -5.77 -8.45 2.24
N GLY A 2 -6.48 -8.16 1.14
CA GLY A 2 -6.00 -7.20 0.14
C GLY A 2 -6.26 -5.76 0.57
N TRP A 3 -5.26 -4.90 0.43
CA TRP A 3 -5.36 -3.47 0.72
C TRP A 3 -5.73 -2.74 -0.57
N GLY A 4 -6.73 -1.85 -0.54
CA GLY A 4 -7.19 -1.15 -1.74
C GLY A 4 -7.66 0.26 -1.42
N ARG A 5 -7.08 1.26 -2.11
CA ARG A 5 -7.48 2.67 -2.00
C ARG A 5 -8.17 3.16 -3.28
N PRO A 6 -9.23 3.99 -3.18
CA PRO A 6 -9.85 4.65 -4.33
C PRO A 6 -9.04 5.90 -4.74
N PHE A 7 -8.76 6.06 -6.05
CA PHE A 7 -8.05 7.21 -6.62
C PHE A 7 -8.93 7.96 -7.63
N ALA A 8 -9.30 9.22 -7.36
CA ALA A 8 -10.15 10.02 -8.24
C ALA A 8 -9.56 10.23 -9.65
N LYS A 9 -10.40 10.18 -10.69
CA LYS A 9 -10.01 10.25 -12.11
C LYS A 9 -9.83 11.69 -12.65
N GLU A 10 -9.82 12.72 -11.81
CA GLU A 10 -9.75 14.11 -12.29
C GLU A 10 -8.35 14.47 -12.81
N GLY A 11 -8.26 14.81 -14.10
CA GLY A 11 -7.03 15.27 -14.75
C GLY A 11 -6.04 14.14 -15.01
N CYS A 12 -6.31 13.35 -16.06
CA CYS A 12 -5.56 12.16 -16.44
C CYS A 12 -4.03 12.31 -16.41
N THR A 13 -3.39 11.24 -15.94
CA THR A 13 -1.96 10.86 -15.99
C THR A 13 -0.95 11.46 -15.03
N GLU A 14 -1.12 12.66 -14.46
CA GLU A 14 -0.05 13.23 -13.61
C GLU A 14 -0.13 12.93 -12.11
N ARG A 15 -1.26 12.42 -11.58
CA ARG A 15 -1.47 12.29 -10.12
C ARG A 15 -1.53 10.86 -9.56
N LEU A 16 -1.51 9.81 -10.38
CA LEU A 16 -1.31 8.43 -9.90
C LEU A 16 0.19 8.13 -9.70
N LYS A 17 0.93 9.08 -9.11
CA LYS A 17 2.39 9.01 -9.06
C LYS A 17 2.88 8.19 -7.88
N GLN A 18 2.29 8.31 -6.70
CA GLN A 18 2.90 7.75 -5.49
C GLN A 18 1.82 7.33 -4.48
N VAL A 19 1.94 6.10 -3.98
CA VAL A 19 1.23 5.62 -2.79
C VAL A 19 2.20 5.67 -1.63
N ARG A 20 1.79 6.28 -0.52
CA ARG A 20 2.54 6.30 0.73
C ARG A 20 1.72 5.59 1.79
N GLU A 21 2.23 4.46 2.28
CA GLU A 21 1.65 3.72 3.38
C GLU A 21 2.60 3.68 4.56
N SER A 22 2.11 4.09 5.72
CA SER A 22 2.84 3.95 6.98
C SER A 22 2.62 2.55 7.53
N LEU A 23 3.70 1.82 7.76
CA LEU A 23 3.68 0.48 8.34
C LEU A 23 3.98 0.58 9.83
N TYR A 24 3.16 -0.10 10.63
CA TYR A 24 3.20 -0.08 12.08
C TYR A 24 3.37 -1.48 12.63
N ILE A 25 4.13 -1.61 13.72
CA ILE A 25 4.26 -2.86 14.49
C ILE A 25 3.83 -2.56 15.93
N CYS A 26 3.32 -3.59 16.59
CA CYS A 26 3.00 -3.56 18.00
C CYS A 26 3.93 -4.52 18.76
N ASN A 27 4.42 -4.09 19.94
CA ASN A 27 5.28 -4.91 20.80
C ASN A 27 4.53 -5.85 21.75
N VAL A 28 3.20 -5.88 21.71
CA VAL A 28 2.40 -6.83 22.48
C VAL A 28 2.03 -8.05 21.65
N ASP A 29 1.86 -9.20 22.32
CA ASP A 29 1.55 -10.48 21.66
C ASP A 29 0.18 -10.47 20.95
N GLU A 30 -0.78 -9.68 21.47
CA GLU A 30 -2.11 -9.52 20.89
C GLU A 30 -2.22 -8.18 20.17
N ALA A 31 -2.69 -8.20 18.92
CA ALA A 31 -2.90 -6.98 18.16
C ALA A 31 -3.95 -6.08 18.84
N PRO A 32 -3.64 -4.81 19.13
CA PRO A 32 -4.59 -3.92 19.79
C PRO A 32 -5.70 -3.47 18.83
N ASP A 33 -6.88 -3.22 19.39
CA ASP A 33 -8.04 -2.74 18.61
C ASP A 33 -7.88 -1.29 18.10
N HIS A 34 -6.88 -0.57 18.63
CA HIS A 34 -6.59 0.83 18.30
C HIS A 34 -5.10 1.13 18.49
N PHE A 35 -4.66 2.30 18.02
CA PHE A 35 -3.28 2.76 18.23
C PHE A 35 -3.04 3.00 19.72
N THR A 36 -2.14 2.22 20.30
CA THR A 36 -1.63 2.36 21.68
C THR A 36 -0.19 2.87 21.68
N GLU A 37 0.36 3.13 22.86
CA GLU A 37 1.76 3.54 23.04
C GLU A 37 2.74 2.45 22.58
N ASP A 38 2.30 1.19 22.56
CA ASP A 38 3.07 0.03 22.10
C ASP A 38 3.08 -0.13 20.58
N VAL A 39 2.30 0.69 19.85
CA VAL A 39 2.27 0.71 18.38
C VAL A 39 3.18 1.82 17.87
N PHE A 40 4.22 1.46 17.12
CA PHE A 40 5.17 2.42 16.57
C PHE A 40 5.31 2.27 15.06
N ASN A 41 5.61 3.39 14.41
CA ASN A 41 5.87 3.42 12.98
C ASN A 41 7.25 2.81 12.70
N VAL A 42 7.27 1.85 11.80
CA VAL A 42 8.48 1.10 11.44
C VAL A 42 9.08 1.69 10.18
N CYS A 43 8.24 1.94 9.17
CA CYS A 43 8.65 2.68 7.98
C CYS A 43 7.45 3.27 7.24
N THR A 44 7.76 4.12 6.27
CA THR A 44 6.82 4.56 5.24
C THR A 44 7.20 3.90 3.92
N LEU A 45 6.31 3.05 3.41
CA LEU A 45 6.39 2.47 2.08
C LEU A 45 5.93 3.51 1.06
N GLU A 46 6.83 3.97 0.20
CA GLU A 46 6.51 4.82 -0.94
C GLU A 46 6.60 4.01 -2.24
N VAL A 47 5.48 3.88 -2.95
CA VAL A 47 5.42 3.13 -4.21
C VAL A 47 4.99 4.01 -5.34
N ASN A 48 5.78 4.02 -6.40
CA ASN A 48 5.43 4.71 -7.63
C ASN A 48 4.54 3.84 -8.52
N LEU A 49 3.23 4.12 -8.55
CA LEU A 49 2.27 3.37 -9.37
C LEU A 49 2.31 3.73 -10.86
N SER A 50 3.09 4.74 -11.27
CA SER A 50 3.25 5.07 -12.70
C SER A 50 3.97 3.97 -13.48
N ALA A 51 4.67 3.07 -12.79
CA ALA A 51 5.28 1.89 -13.40
C ALA A 51 4.26 0.78 -13.72
N ILE A 52 3.06 0.83 -13.13
CA ILE A 52 2.00 -0.14 -13.39
C ILE A 52 1.18 0.36 -14.57
N ARG A 53 0.95 -0.52 -15.55
CA ARG A 53 0.15 -0.15 -16.71
C ARG A 53 -1.31 0.12 -16.28
N HIS A 54 -1.83 1.27 -16.71
CA HIS A 54 -3.16 1.76 -16.34
C HIS A 54 -4.32 0.85 -16.75
N ASP A 55 -4.12 -0.03 -17.73
CA ASP A 55 -5.13 -1.00 -18.17
C ASP A 55 -5.43 -2.09 -17.13
N LEU A 56 -4.55 -2.25 -16.14
CA LEU A 56 -4.73 -3.17 -15.02
C LEU A 56 -5.54 -2.55 -13.87
N PHE A 57 -5.82 -1.24 -13.93
CA PHE A 57 -6.62 -0.58 -12.91
C PHE A 57 -8.11 -0.76 -13.16
N ARG A 58 -8.85 -1.10 -12.10
CA ARG A 58 -10.30 -1.24 -12.19
C ARG A 58 -10.93 0.16 -12.16
N ASN A 59 -11.62 0.55 -13.23
CA ASN A 59 -12.41 1.78 -13.24
C ASN A 59 -13.71 1.52 -12.44
N GLU A 60 -13.94 2.33 -11.43
CA GLU A 60 -15.16 2.31 -10.63
C GLU A 60 -15.78 3.71 -10.61
N LYS A 61 -17.10 3.77 -10.37
CA LYS A 61 -17.86 5.00 -10.34
C LYS A 61 -18.53 5.13 -8.97
N SER A 62 -18.27 6.24 -8.30
CA SER A 62 -18.90 6.57 -7.03
C SER A 62 -20.41 6.75 -7.22
N SER A 63 -21.19 6.61 -6.15
CA SER A 63 -22.63 6.89 -6.15
C SER A 63 -22.95 8.34 -6.56
N SER A 64 -22.02 9.26 -6.34
CA SER A 64 -22.09 10.66 -6.80
C SER A 64 -21.77 10.84 -8.29
N GLY A 65 -21.41 9.78 -9.00
CA GLY A 65 -21.10 9.79 -10.42
C GLY A 65 -19.64 10.07 -10.78
N GLN A 66 -18.77 10.29 -9.79
CA GLN A 66 -17.34 10.51 -10.01
C GLN A 66 -16.61 9.20 -10.32
N GLU A 67 -15.86 9.18 -11.42
CA GLU A 67 -15.03 8.03 -11.78
C GLU A 67 -13.72 8.01 -10.99
N TYR A 68 -13.28 6.83 -10.59
CA TYR A 68 -12.02 6.61 -9.88
C TYR A 68 -11.39 5.28 -10.29
N TYR A 69 -10.07 5.21 -10.20
CA TYR A 69 -9.34 3.96 -10.32
C TYR A 69 -9.23 3.28 -8.96
N ARG A 70 -9.58 2.01 -8.91
CA ARG A 70 -9.31 1.14 -7.78
C ARG A 70 -8.11 0.27 -8.11
N VAL A 71 -7.07 0.40 -7.30
CA VAL A 71 -5.86 -0.42 -7.37
C VAL A 71 -5.88 -1.36 -6.17
N LEU A 72 -5.86 -2.67 -6.45
CA LEU A 72 -5.74 -3.71 -5.45
C LEU A 72 -4.32 -4.25 -5.51
N PHE A 73 -3.60 -4.17 -4.41
CA PHE A 73 -2.24 -4.69 -4.30
C PHE A 73 -2.08 -5.44 -2.98
N ASP A 74 -1.09 -6.31 -2.96
CA ASP A 74 -0.70 -7.09 -1.79
C ASP A 74 0.61 -6.53 -1.24
N ILE A 75 0.68 -6.41 0.08
CA ILE A 75 1.93 -6.09 0.78
C ILE A 75 2.43 -7.41 1.37
N VAL A 76 3.47 -7.98 0.77
CA VAL A 76 4.10 -9.21 1.24
C VAL A 76 5.20 -8.84 2.23
N MET A 77 5.03 -9.25 3.49
CA MET A 77 5.99 -9.05 4.56
C MET A 77 6.85 -10.32 4.72
N THR A 78 8.17 -10.17 4.67
CA THR A 78 9.14 -11.24 4.91
C THR A 78 10.05 -10.86 6.08
N PRO A 79 9.81 -11.39 7.30
CA PRO A 79 10.72 -11.20 8.41
C PRO A 79 12.03 -11.97 8.17
N THR A 80 13.15 -11.31 8.41
CA THR A 80 14.51 -11.87 8.41
C THR A 80 15.15 -11.58 9.77
N SER A 81 16.28 -12.24 10.07
CA SER A 81 16.90 -12.26 11.40
C SER A 81 17.13 -10.89 12.05
N ALA A 82 17.30 -9.83 11.26
CA ALA A 82 17.56 -8.47 11.72
C ALA A 82 16.79 -7.39 10.92
N ASN A 83 15.95 -7.80 9.98
CA ASN A 83 15.24 -6.86 9.12
C ASN A 83 13.88 -7.42 8.72
N ILE A 84 12.93 -6.56 8.40
CA ILE A 84 11.68 -6.93 7.75
C ILE A 84 11.70 -6.36 6.34
N LEU A 85 11.46 -7.23 5.36
CA LEU A 85 11.32 -6.85 3.95
C LEU A 85 9.82 -6.73 3.63
N PHE A 86 9.45 -5.63 3.00
CA PHE A 86 8.11 -5.38 2.50
C PHE A 86 8.15 -5.31 0.99
N HIS A 87 7.42 -6.17 0.32
CA HIS A 87 7.26 -6.15 -1.14
C HIS A 87 5.83 -5.72 -1.48
N LEU A 88 5.69 -4.73 -2.37
CA LEU A 88 4.41 -4.46 -3.00
C LEU A 88 4.28 -5.37 -4.21
N GLU A 89 3.29 -6.25 -4.18
CA GLU A 89 2.93 -7.13 -5.28
C GLU A 89 1.62 -6.67 -5.89
N PHE A 90 1.58 -6.63 -7.22
CA PHE A 90 0.38 -6.31 -7.98
C PHE A 90 0.27 -7.31 -9.13
N ASN A 91 -0.85 -8.03 -9.21
CA ASN A 91 -1.06 -9.12 -10.17
C ASN A 91 0.09 -10.15 -10.22
N GLY A 92 0.74 -10.44 -9.08
CA GLY A 92 1.85 -11.39 -8.97
C GLY A 92 3.22 -10.87 -9.41
N ALA A 93 3.34 -9.58 -9.77
CA ALA A 93 4.63 -8.93 -10.03
C ALA A 93 4.98 -7.97 -8.87
N SER A 94 6.25 -7.96 -8.46
CA SER A 94 6.75 -7.05 -7.43
C SER A 94 7.10 -5.69 -8.04
N TYR A 95 6.49 -4.61 -7.52
CA TYR A 95 6.65 -3.23 -8.01
C TYR A 95 7.42 -2.33 -7.05
N GLY A 96 7.90 -2.86 -5.93
CA GLY A 96 8.72 -2.13 -4.98
C GLY A 96 9.06 -2.97 -3.75
N SER A 97 10.19 -2.67 -3.14
CA SER A 97 10.62 -3.28 -1.89
C SER A 97 11.15 -2.25 -0.91
N VAL A 98 10.74 -2.34 0.35
CA VAL A 98 11.31 -1.56 1.46
C VAL A 98 11.88 -2.52 2.49
N GLN A 99 13.13 -2.29 2.88
CA GLN A 99 13.80 -3.03 3.93
C GLN A 99 13.87 -2.16 5.18
N VAL A 100 13.42 -2.71 6.31
CA VAL A 100 13.48 -2.02 7.60
C VAL A 100 14.26 -2.84 8.60
N LYS A 101 15.13 -2.20 9.36
CA LYS A 101 15.79 -2.81 10.52
C LYS A 101 14.93 -2.55 11.75
N TYR A 102 14.72 -3.57 12.57
CA TYR A 102 13.99 -3.46 13.83
C TYR A 102 14.90 -3.85 15.00
#